data_AF-A0A1G6F6P3-F1
#
_entry.id   AF-A0A1G6F6P3-F1
#
_cell.length_a   1.000
_cell.length_b   1.000
_cell.length_c   1.000
_cell.angle_alpha   90.00
_cell.angle_beta   90.00
_cell.angle_gamma   90.00
#
_symmetry.space_group_name_H-M   'P 1'
#
loop_
_entity.id
_entity.type
_entity.pdbx_description
1 polymer ?
#
loop_
_entity_poly.entity_id
_entity_poly.type
_entity_poly.pdbx_seq_one_letter_code
_entity_poly.pdbx_strand_id
1 'polypeptide(L)'
;MTKYKPDDKVIILDYNNKPLVPQVVARIEEVYSDGKVRLDLPDGAACFEYPDHFKKIDEETYTKYLQAVRAREQELPLDLKMDIRKFVAKRPRLRRDIYRNYELDKKYVSIIHAYAGRISMYGRENIPQQFLYEFEDAKQGIVQTRSFFHDIDESIKEVSVPDQANAHVEV
;
A
#
# COMPACT_ATOMS: atom_id res chain seq x y z
N MET A 1 -27.46 0.96 24.34
CA MET A 1 -26.13 0.48 24.74
C MET A 1 -25.30 0.35 23.48
N THR A 2 -24.19 1.09 23.37
CA THR A 2 -23.30 1.03 22.21
C THR A 2 -22.75 -0.39 22.08
N LYS A 3 -23.06 -1.06 20.97
CA LYS A 3 -22.65 -2.44 20.64
C LYS A 3 -21.12 -2.62 20.57
N TYR A 4 -20.41 -1.51 20.48
CA TYR A 4 -18.98 -1.43 20.25
C TYR A 4 -18.32 -0.42 21.20
N LYS A 5 -17.06 -0.67 21.55
CA LYS A 5 -16.23 0.22 22.37
C LYS A 5 -14.86 0.44 21.72
N PRO A 6 -14.12 1.50 22.09
CA PRO A 6 -12.72 1.65 21.72
C PRO A 6 -11.91 0.38 22.02
N ASP A 7 -10.90 0.13 21.19
CA ASP A 7 -10.05 -1.06 21.13
C ASP A 7 -10.71 -2.38 20.70
N ASP A 8 -12.03 -2.41 20.44
CA ASP A 8 -12.65 -3.59 19.85
C ASP A 8 -12.05 -3.90 18.47
N LYS A 9 -11.72 -5.17 18.23
CA LYS A 9 -11.23 -5.67 16.95
C LYS A 9 -12.38 -6.02 16.05
N VAL A 10 -12.30 -5.60 14.79
CA VAL A 10 -13.35 -5.84 13.80
C VAL A 10 -12.78 -6.34 12.49
N ILE A 11 -13.62 -7.05 11.74
CA ILE A 11 -13.42 -7.36 10.32
C ILE A 11 -14.41 -6.56 9.49
N ILE A 12 -13.95 -5.98 8.39
CA ILE A 12 -14.77 -5.19 7.49
C ILE A 12 -15.59 -6.12 6.59
N LEU A 13 -16.86 -5.78 6.39
CA LEU A 13 -17.80 -6.53 5.56
C LEU A 13 -18.07 -5.81 4.23
N ASP A 14 -18.42 -6.58 3.21
CA ASP A 14 -18.98 -6.10 1.95
C ASP A 14 -20.47 -5.73 2.11
N TYR A 15 -21.07 -5.23 1.03
CA TYR A 15 -22.50 -4.89 0.98
C TYR A 15 -23.46 -6.10 1.13
N ASN A 16 -22.93 -7.33 1.11
CA ASN A 16 -23.67 -8.56 1.33
C ASN A 16 -23.45 -9.16 2.74
N ASN A 17 -22.85 -8.40 3.65
CA ASN A 17 -22.49 -8.82 5.01
C ASN A 17 -21.48 -9.98 5.08
N LYS A 18 -20.68 -10.18 4.02
CA LYS A 18 -19.56 -11.12 4.01
C LYS A 18 -18.26 -10.38 4.27
N PRO A 19 -17.26 -10.99 4.94
CA PRO A 19 -15.94 -10.38 5.02
C PRO A 19 -15.41 -10.00 3.64
N LEU A 20 -14.79 -8.83 3.53
CA LEU A 20 -14.08 -8.45 2.31
C LEU A 20 -13.08 -9.55 1.90
N VAL A 21 -12.85 -9.68 0.60
CA VAL A 21 -11.81 -10.55 0.05
C VAL A 21 -10.79 -9.67 -0.66
N PRO A 22 -9.55 -9.62 -0.16
CA PRO A 22 -9.06 -10.22 1.08
C PRO A 22 -9.67 -9.62 2.35
N GLN A 23 -9.56 -10.38 3.44
CA GLN A 23 -10.06 -9.98 4.75
C GLN A 23 -9.29 -8.76 5.26
N VAL A 24 -10.00 -7.68 5.52
CA VAL A 24 -9.46 -6.46 6.14
C VAL A 24 -9.93 -6.40 7.58
N VAL A 25 -8.97 -6.28 8.51
CA VAL A 25 -9.24 -6.11 9.94
C VAL A 25 -8.88 -4.70 10.38
N ALA A 26 -9.58 -4.19 11.38
CA ALA A 26 -9.33 -2.87 11.95
C ALA A 26 -9.57 -2.87 13.46
N ARG A 27 -9.11 -1.82 14.13
CA ARG A 27 -9.39 -1.56 15.54
C ARG A 27 -10.30 -0.34 15.66
N ILE A 28 -11.27 -0.39 16.57
CA ILE A 28 -12.10 0.80 16.85
C ILE A 28 -11.28 1.82 17.63
N GLU A 29 -11.09 3.00 17.06
CA GLU A 29 -10.43 4.14 17.70
C GLU A 29 -11.44 4.94 18.53
N GLU A 30 -12.57 5.30 17.94
CA GLU A 30 -13.57 6.18 18.56
C GLU A 30 -14.99 5.80 18.11
N VAL A 31 -15.97 5.95 19.01
CA VAL A 31 -17.40 5.75 18.73
C VAL A 31 -18.12 7.08 18.93
N TYR A 32 -18.74 7.60 17.87
CA TYR A 32 -19.46 8.86 17.89
C TYR A 32 -20.91 8.68 18.36
N SER A 33 -21.51 9.77 18.83
CA SER A 33 -22.88 9.81 19.36
C SER A 33 -23.95 9.50 18.31
N ASP A 34 -23.66 9.71 17.03
CA ASP A 34 -24.50 9.38 15.88
C ASP A 34 -24.43 7.90 15.47
N GLY A 35 -23.63 7.09 16.18
CA GLY A 35 -23.42 5.67 15.90
C GLY A 35 -22.33 5.39 14.88
N LYS A 36 -21.71 6.43 14.30
CA LYS A 36 -20.54 6.29 13.42
C LYS A 36 -19.33 5.86 14.24
N VAL A 37 -18.45 5.07 13.65
CA VAL A 37 -17.26 4.52 14.30
C VAL A 37 -16.03 4.86 13.47
N ARG A 38 -14.99 5.37 14.14
CA ARG A 38 -13.67 5.55 13.53
C ARG A 38 -12.84 4.28 13.72
N LEU A 39 -12.36 3.75 12.61
CA LEU A 39 -11.55 2.54 12.54
C LEU A 39 -10.11 2.91 12.23
N ASP A 40 -9.20 2.39 13.04
CA ASP A 40 -7.75 2.42 12.87
C ASP A 40 -7.33 1.17 12.10
N LEU A 41 -6.87 1.38 10.86
CA LEU A 41 -6.44 0.33 9.95
C LEU A 41 -4.97 -0.04 10.21
N PRO A 42 -4.55 -1.28 9.93
CA PRO A 42 -3.19 -1.74 10.17
C PRO A 42 -2.08 -0.98 9.42
N ASP A 43 -2.43 -0.32 8.31
CA ASP A 43 -1.55 0.50 7.48
C ASP A 43 -1.38 1.93 8.02
N GLY A 44 -2.01 2.25 9.16
CA GLY A 44 -2.02 3.59 9.75
C GLY A 44 -3.01 4.54 9.08
N ALA A 45 -3.86 4.06 8.18
CA ALA A 45 -5.00 4.82 7.70
C ALA A 45 -6.14 4.79 8.73
N ALA A 46 -7.03 5.77 8.63
CA ALA A 46 -8.27 5.77 9.38
C ALA A 46 -9.46 5.83 8.40
N CYS A 47 -10.49 5.04 8.69
CA CYS A 47 -11.77 5.14 7.97
C CYS A 47 -12.91 5.31 8.97
N PHE A 48 -14.04 5.82 8.49
CA PHE A 48 -15.24 5.91 9.29
C PHE A 48 -16.29 4.97 8.73
N GLU A 49 -16.91 4.19 9.60
CA GLU A 49 -17.94 3.25 9.21
C GLU A 49 -19.11 3.16 10.16
N TYR A 50 -20.21 2.57 9.68
CA TYR A 50 -21.39 2.26 10.47
C TYR A 50 -21.40 0.80 10.97
N PRO A 51 -22.07 0.51 12.11
CA PRO A 51 -22.13 -0.80 12.78
C PRO A 51 -22.55 -2.03 11.95
N ASP A 52 -23.09 -1.81 10.77
CA ASP A 52 -23.55 -2.79 9.78
C ASP A 52 -22.45 -3.18 8.78
N HIS A 53 -21.43 -2.35 8.60
CA HIS A 53 -20.32 -2.60 7.66
C HIS A 53 -19.12 -3.31 8.27
N PHE A 54 -19.21 -3.72 9.54
CA PHE A 54 -18.15 -4.49 10.20
C PHE A 54 -18.70 -5.42 11.28
N LYS A 55 -17.94 -6.46 11.59
CA LYS A 55 -18.25 -7.43 12.64
C LYS A 55 -17.13 -7.53 13.66
N LYS A 56 -17.48 -7.57 14.94
CA LYS A 56 -16.53 -7.84 16.01
C LYS A 56 -15.90 -9.23 15.84
N ILE A 57 -14.59 -9.30 16.04
CA ILE A 57 -13.79 -10.53 16.04
C ILE A 57 -12.97 -10.63 17.32
N ASP A 58 -12.46 -11.83 17.62
CA ASP A 58 -11.49 -12.03 18.71
C ASP A 58 -10.05 -11.66 18.29
N GLU A 59 -9.16 -11.57 19.27
CA GLU A 59 -7.75 -11.21 19.08
C GLU A 59 -7.01 -12.25 18.22
N GLU A 60 -7.38 -13.53 18.33
CA GLU A 60 -6.78 -14.63 17.57
C GLU A 60 -7.08 -14.46 16.07
N THR A 61 -8.34 -14.24 15.72
CA THR A 61 -8.81 -13.98 14.36
C THR A 61 -8.23 -12.68 13.81
N TYR A 62 -8.17 -11.64 14.65
CA TYR A 62 -7.54 -10.37 14.28
C TYR A 62 -6.07 -10.57 13.92
N THR A 63 -5.31 -11.26 14.77
CA THR A 63 -3.88 -11.51 14.55
C THR A 63 -3.65 -12.37 13.32
N LYS A 64 -4.46 -13.42 13.13
CA LYS A 64 -4.40 -14.30 11.95
C LYS A 64 -4.56 -13.51 10.65
N TYR A 65 -5.58 -12.67 10.55
CA TYR A 65 -5.80 -11.88 9.34
C TYR A 65 -4.80 -10.75 9.18
N LEU A 66 -4.38 -10.11 10.28
CA LEU A 66 -3.31 -9.10 10.25
C LEU A 66 -1.99 -9.68 9.73
N GLN A 67 -1.60 -10.87 10.19
CA GLN A 67 -0.40 -11.56 9.69
C GLN A 67 -0.56 -11.97 8.23
N ALA A 68 -1.76 -12.41 7.81
CA ALA A 68 -2.03 -12.70 6.41
C ALA A 68 -1.94 -11.46 5.52
N VAL A 69 -2.39 -10.29 6.00
CA VAL A 69 -2.21 -9.00 5.32
C VAL A 69 -0.72 -8.67 5.22
N ARG A 70 0.04 -8.73 6.31
CA ARG A 70 1.49 -8.46 6.31
C ARG A 70 2.30 -9.43 5.45
N ALA A 71 1.89 -10.70 5.34
CA ALA A 71 2.53 -11.67 4.46
C ALA A 71 2.22 -11.41 2.98
N ARG A 72 1.06 -10.78 2.68
CA ARG A 72 0.66 -10.35 1.33
C ARG A 72 1.18 -8.98 0.95
N GLU A 73 1.43 -8.10 1.93
CA GLU A 73 2.28 -6.94 1.80
C GLU A 73 3.70 -7.45 1.55
N GLN A 74 3.96 -7.90 0.32
CA GLN A 74 5.33 -8.09 -0.12
C GLN A 74 6.08 -6.79 0.18
N GLU A 75 7.21 -6.89 0.87
CA GLU A 75 8.22 -5.83 0.87
C GLU A 75 8.59 -5.62 -0.59
N LEU A 76 7.92 -4.67 -1.24
CA LEU A 76 8.34 -4.18 -2.52
C LEU A 76 9.72 -3.56 -2.28
N PRO A 77 10.81 -4.13 -2.83
CA PRO A 77 12.17 -3.64 -2.59
C PRO A 77 12.42 -2.39 -3.45
N LEU A 78 11.50 -1.43 -3.37
CA LEU A 78 11.45 -0.24 -4.22
C LEU A 78 12.08 0.97 -3.54
N ASP A 79 12.25 0.94 -2.21
CA ASP A 79 12.89 2.02 -1.47
C ASP A 79 14.41 1.89 -1.53
N LEU A 80 15.04 2.50 -2.55
CA LEU A 80 16.48 2.69 -2.55
C LEU A 80 16.87 3.90 -1.70
N LYS A 81 17.65 3.63 -0.66
CA LYS A 81 18.39 4.67 0.06
C LYS A 81 19.58 5.15 -0.77
N MET A 82 19.32 5.99 -1.77
CA MET A 82 20.35 6.56 -2.65
C MET A 82 20.99 7.81 -2.03
N ASP A 83 22.32 7.85 -1.95
CA ASP A 83 23.03 9.10 -1.65
C ASP A 83 23.22 9.91 -2.94
N ILE A 84 22.27 10.81 -3.22
CA ILE A 84 22.24 11.60 -4.45
C ILE A 84 23.53 12.38 -4.72
N ARG A 85 24.28 12.75 -3.66
CA ARG A 85 25.54 13.48 -3.79
C ARG A 85 26.59 12.67 -4.54
N LYS A 86 26.60 11.34 -4.39
CA LYS A 86 27.52 10.45 -5.12
C LYS A 86 27.26 10.48 -6.62
N PHE A 87 25.99 10.49 -7.03
CA PHE A 87 25.60 10.57 -8.44
C PHE A 87 25.96 11.92 -9.05
N VAL A 88 25.67 13.02 -8.35
CA VAL A 88 26.05 14.37 -8.78
C VAL A 88 27.57 14.50 -8.90
N ALA A 89 28.35 13.91 -7.98
CA ALA A 89 29.80 13.92 -8.06
C ALA A 89 30.33 13.12 -9.26
N LYS A 90 29.74 11.96 -9.58
CA LYS A 90 30.11 11.13 -10.76
C LYS A 90 29.74 11.80 -12.08
N ARG A 91 28.58 12.46 -12.17
CA ARG A 91 28.09 13.11 -13.40
C ARG A 91 27.58 14.54 -13.13
N PRO A 92 28.47 15.51 -12.88
CA PRO A 92 28.08 16.87 -12.50
C PRO A 92 27.23 17.60 -13.54
N ARG A 93 27.45 17.33 -14.83
CA ARG A 93 26.71 17.93 -15.95
C ARG A 93 25.23 17.51 -15.98
N LEU A 94 24.90 16.36 -15.38
CA LEU A 94 23.54 15.83 -15.29
C LEU A 94 22.85 16.18 -13.96
N ARG A 95 23.41 17.11 -13.17
CA ARG A 95 22.89 17.44 -11.83
C ARG A 95 21.38 17.66 -11.81
N ARG A 96 20.86 18.45 -12.75
CA ARG A 96 19.41 18.76 -12.83
C ARG A 96 18.59 17.50 -13.07
N ASP A 97 19.02 16.65 -14.00
CA ASP A 97 18.32 15.41 -14.34
C ASP A 97 18.42 14.38 -13.21
N ILE A 98 19.54 14.33 -12.49
CA ILE A 98 19.73 13.50 -11.31
C ILE A 98 18.73 13.86 -10.20
N TYR A 99 18.59 15.15 -9.86
CA TYR A 99 17.59 15.58 -8.87
C TYR A 99 16.17 15.33 -9.34
N ARG A 100 15.87 15.60 -10.62
CA ARG A 100 14.54 15.35 -11.18
C ARG A 100 14.17 13.87 -11.11
N ASN A 101 15.05 12.99 -11.57
CA ASN A 101 14.80 11.55 -11.55
C ASN A 101 14.70 11.00 -10.14
N TYR A 102 15.45 11.55 -9.18
CA TYR A 102 15.34 11.14 -7.78
C TYR A 102 14.00 11.50 -7.14
N GLU A 103 13.48 12.70 -7.39
CA GLU A 103 12.16 13.09 -6.88
C GLU A 103 11.03 12.33 -7.58
N LEU A 104 11.17 12.06 -8.89
CA LEU A 104 10.24 11.20 -9.63
C LEU A 104 10.25 9.76 -9.08
N ASP A 105 11.43 9.21 -8.84
CA ASP A 105 11.61 7.87 -8.28
C ASP A 105 10.88 7.74 -6.93
N LYS A 106 11.08 8.69 -6.01
CA LYS A 106 10.34 8.74 -4.74
C LYS A 106 8.83 8.79 -4.92
N LYS A 107 8.36 9.63 -5.84
CA LYS A 107 6.93 9.75 -6.14
C LYS A 107 6.37 8.41 -6.63
N TYR A 108 7.06 7.73 -7.54
CA TYR A 108 6.62 6.44 -8.07
C TYR A 108 6.65 5.35 -7.02
N VAL A 109 7.70 5.27 -6.19
CA VAL A 109 7.75 4.37 -5.02
C VAL A 109 6.53 4.59 -4.13
N SER A 110 6.23 5.84 -3.78
CA SER A 110 5.09 6.18 -2.92
C SER A 110 3.75 5.76 -3.52
N ILE A 111 3.53 6.03 -4.82
CA ILE A 111 2.32 5.63 -5.55
C ILE A 111 2.18 4.11 -5.57
N ILE A 112 3.26 3.39 -5.89
CA ILE A 112 3.25 1.94 -5.96
C ILE A 112 2.93 1.34 -4.60
N HIS A 113 3.56 1.80 -3.51
CA HIS A 113 3.23 1.30 -2.17
C HIS A 113 1.77 1.58 -1.80
N ALA A 114 1.28 2.80 -2.04
CA ALA A 114 -0.08 3.19 -1.70
C ALA A 114 -1.15 2.36 -2.44
N TYR A 115 -0.91 2.02 -3.70
CA TYR A 115 -1.89 1.32 -4.53
C TYR A 115 -1.70 -0.19 -4.58
N ALA A 116 -0.48 -0.72 -4.42
CA ALA A 116 -0.27 -2.17 -4.29
C ALA A 116 -1.03 -2.72 -3.08
N GLY A 117 -0.97 -2.04 -1.94
CA GLY A 117 -1.74 -2.41 -0.75
C GLY A 117 -3.26 -2.40 -1.02
N ARG A 118 -3.78 -1.36 -1.67
CA ARG A 118 -5.21 -1.25 -2.00
C ARG A 118 -5.68 -2.28 -3.02
N ILE A 119 -4.89 -2.55 -4.07
CA ILE A 119 -5.22 -3.56 -5.08
C ILE A 119 -5.23 -4.94 -4.42
N SER A 120 -4.24 -5.23 -3.57
CA SER A 120 -4.22 -6.45 -2.77
C SER A 120 -5.47 -6.54 -1.91
N MET A 121 -5.84 -5.46 -1.19
CA MET A 121 -6.94 -5.41 -0.21
C MET A 121 -8.36 -5.44 -0.78
N TYR A 122 -8.59 -4.84 -1.95
CA TYR A 122 -9.94 -4.67 -2.50
C TYR A 122 -10.16 -5.45 -3.79
N GLY A 123 -9.12 -6.06 -4.37
CA GLY A 123 -9.18 -6.62 -5.72
C GLY A 123 -9.10 -5.52 -6.79
N ARG A 124 -8.43 -5.80 -7.91
CA ARG A 124 -8.14 -4.81 -8.96
C ARG A 124 -9.42 -4.23 -9.57
N GLU A 125 -10.46 -5.06 -9.69
CA GLU A 125 -11.77 -4.74 -10.25
C GLU A 125 -12.56 -3.70 -9.44
N ASN A 126 -12.24 -3.53 -8.15
CA ASN A 126 -12.91 -2.58 -7.26
C ASN A 126 -12.14 -1.26 -7.11
N ILE A 127 -10.99 -1.12 -7.78
CA ILE A 127 -10.20 0.11 -7.76
C ILE A 127 -10.63 1.01 -8.93
N PRO A 128 -10.91 2.31 -8.70
CA PRO A 128 -11.20 3.26 -9.77
C PRO A 128 -10.12 3.25 -10.87
N GLN A 129 -10.55 3.23 -12.13
CA GLN A 129 -9.67 3.10 -13.30
C GLN A 129 -8.53 4.12 -13.34
N GLN A 130 -8.78 5.35 -12.87
CA GLN A 130 -7.75 6.39 -12.78
C GLN A 130 -6.58 5.97 -11.90
N PHE A 131 -6.83 5.33 -10.75
CA PHE A 131 -5.76 4.87 -9.86
C PHE A 131 -5.00 3.69 -10.44
N LEU A 132 -5.67 2.82 -11.20
CA LEU A 132 -4.99 1.74 -11.92
C LEU A 132 -4.05 2.31 -12.99
N TYR A 133 -4.47 3.36 -13.70
CA TYR A 133 -3.61 4.05 -14.66
C TYR A 133 -2.40 4.69 -13.97
N GLU A 134 -2.61 5.42 -12.87
CA GLU A 134 -1.52 6.03 -12.10
C GLU A 134 -0.54 4.98 -11.54
N PHE A 135 -1.05 3.81 -11.14
CA PHE A 135 -0.24 2.69 -10.67
C PHE A 135 0.63 2.09 -11.79
N GLU A 136 0.08 1.83 -12.97
CA GLU A 136 0.87 1.31 -14.10
C GLU A 136 1.86 2.35 -14.64
N ASP A 137 1.49 3.64 -14.68
CA ASP A 137 2.40 4.73 -15.02
C ASP A 137 3.58 4.79 -14.03
N ALA A 138 3.31 4.66 -12.73
CA ALA A 138 4.36 4.62 -11.72
C ALA A 138 5.27 3.39 -11.87
N LYS A 139 4.73 2.23 -12.23
CA LYS A 139 5.54 1.02 -12.53
C LYS A 139 6.49 1.23 -13.70
N GLN A 140 6.05 1.90 -14.76
CA GLN A 140 6.94 2.23 -15.88
C GLN A 140 7.94 3.32 -15.49
N GLY A 141 7.48 4.33 -14.77
CA GLY A 141 8.30 5.43 -14.29
C GLY A 141 9.45 4.98 -13.41
N ILE A 142 9.22 4.03 -12.48
CA ILE A 142 10.27 3.52 -11.61
C ILE A 142 11.32 2.71 -12.37
N VAL A 143 10.93 1.94 -13.40
CA VAL A 143 11.89 1.24 -14.26
C VAL A 143 12.80 2.26 -14.94
N GLN A 144 12.22 3.32 -15.52
CA GLN A 144 12.97 4.37 -16.22
C GLN A 144 13.93 5.13 -15.28
N THR A 145 13.47 5.52 -14.09
CA THR A 145 14.33 6.24 -13.14
C THR A 145 15.45 5.33 -12.62
N ARG A 146 15.18 4.04 -12.39
CA ARG A 146 16.18 3.07 -11.94
C ARG A 146 17.23 2.77 -13.01
N SER A 147 16.84 2.58 -14.28
CA SER A 147 17.79 2.43 -15.38
C SER A 147 18.66 3.68 -15.55
N PHE A 148 18.09 4.88 -15.44
CA PHE A 148 18.89 6.12 -15.46
C PHE A 148 19.98 6.14 -14.38
N PHE A 149 19.67 5.68 -13.17
CA PHE A 149 20.67 5.62 -12.10
C PHE A 149 21.65 4.46 -12.25
N HIS A 150 21.22 3.32 -12.82
CA HIS A 150 22.08 2.19 -13.17
C HIS A 150 23.17 2.62 -14.16
N ASP A 151 22.81 3.40 -15.19
CA ASP A 151 23.77 3.94 -16.18
C ASP A 151 24.85 4.85 -15.56
N ILE A 152 24.58 5.42 -14.39
CA ILE A 152 25.53 6.25 -13.64
C ILE A 152 26.32 5.41 -12.62
N ASP A 153 25.67 4.39 -12.05
CA ASP A 153 26.23 3.47 -11.06
C ASP A 153 25.60 2.08 -11.19
N GLU A 154 26.32 1.15 -11.81
CA GLU A 154 25.86 -0.22 -12.08
C GLU A 154 25.51 -1.01 -10.81
N SER A 155 25.94 -0.55 -9.63
CA SER A 155 25.54 -1.16 -8.35
C SER A 155 24.05 -0.95 -8.02
N ILE A 156 23.40 0.03 -8.65
CA ILE A 156 21.96 0.24 -8.57
C ILE A 156 21.29 -0.80 -9.46
N LYS A 157 20.60 -1.77 -8.86
CA LYS A 157 19.91 -2.81 -9.63
C LYS A 157 18.79 -2.19 -10.45
N GLU A 158 18.69 -2.61 -11.71
CA GLU A 158 17.46 -2.41 -12.47
C GLU A 158 16.32 -3.14 -11.78
N VAL A 159 15.15 -2.52 -11.78
CA VAL A 159 13.97 -3.04 -11.10
C VAL A 159 12.97 -3.42 -12.18
N SER A 160 12.54 -4.68 -12.20
CA SER A 160 11.27 -5.04 -12.82
C SER A 160 10.22 -5.08 -11.71
N VAL A 161 9.18 -4.26 -11.81
CA VAL A 161 8.01 -4.45 -10.95
C VAL A 161 7.18 -5.56 -11.57
N PRO A 162 7.10 -6.76 -10.95
CA PRO A 162 6.34 -7.85 -11.54
C PRO A 162 4.88 -7.43 -11.72
N ASP A 163 4.27 -7.75 -12.85
CA ASP A 163 2.81 -7.66 -13.01
C ASP A 163 2.08 -8.49 -11.93
N GLN A 164 2.79 -9.52 -11.45
CA GLN A 164 2.38 -10.46 -10.41
C GLN A 164 2.76 -10.08 -8.98
N ALA A 165 3.14 -8.83 -8.67
CA ALA A 165 3.16 -8.39 -7.26
C ALA A 165 1.79 -8.57 -6.56
N ASN A 166 0.73 -8.83 -7.35
CA ASN A 166 -0.62 -9.17 -6.94
C ASN A 166 -1.11 -10.55 -7.44
N ALA A 167 -0.24 -11.46 -7.88
CA ALA A 167 -0.72 -12.77 -8.31
C ALA A 167 -1.22 -13.57 -7.10
N HIS A 168 -2.41 -14.15 -7.26
CA HIS A 168 -2.95 -15.15 -6.35
C HIS A 168 -1.89 -16.20 -6.06
N VAL A 169 -1.50 -16.34 -4.78
CA VAL A 169 -0.85 -17.56 -4.32
C VAL A 169 -1.95 -18.63 -4.40
N GLU A 170 -1.87 -19.50 -5.40
CA GLU A 170 -2.64 -20.75 -5.38
C GLU A 170 -2.22 -21.51 -4.12
N VAL A 171 -3.24 -21.85 -3.32
CA VAL A 171 -3.11 -22.59 -2.05
C VAL A 171 -2.86 -24.06 -2.34
#